data_AF-A0A2V3JGC9-F1
#
_entry.id   AF-A0A2V3JGC9-F1
#
_cell.length_a   1.000
_cell.length_b   1.000
_cell.length_c   1.000
_cell.angle_alpha   90.00
_cell.angle_beta   90.00
_cell.angle_gamma   90.00
#
_symmetry.space_group_name_H-M   'P 1'
#
loop_
_entity.id
_entity.type
_entity.pdbx_description
1 polymer ?
#
loop_
_entity_poly.entity_id
_entity_poly.type
_entity_poly.pdbx_seq_one_letter_code
_entity_poly.pdbx_strand_id
1 'polypeptide(L)'
;MNEYFSDVYIPQEVYDEVVTHGEGLSGAKEVKFTDWIKMEMVINEITVDSLCTTLYRGELEAIVLAREKNTLLILDDGRRIARSLGIKIT
;
A
#
# COMPACT_ATOMS: atom_id res chain seq x y z
N MET A 1 -6.27 -11.44 -14.66
CA MET A 1 -6.01 -10.81 -13.35
C MET A 1 -6.79 -9.50 -13.16
N ASN A 2 -7.24 -8.81 -14.23
CA ASN A 2 -8.10 -7.62 -14.17
C ASN A 2 -9.60 -7.85 -13.87
N GLU A 3 -10.03 -9.05 -13.48
CA GLU A 3 -11.46 -9.34 -13.30
C GLU A 3 -11.98 -9.03 -11.88
N TYR A 4 -11.11 -8.66 -10.93
CA TYR A 4 -11.47 -8.52 -9.51
C TYR A 4 -11.29 -7.12 -8.91
N PHE A 5 -10.43 -6.26 -9.49
CA PHE A 5 -10.17 -4.91 -8.97
C PHE A 5 -10.10 -3.90 -10.12
N SER A 6 -10.86 -2.80 -10.02
CA SER A 6 -10.90 -1.76 -11.06
C SER A 6 -9.66 -0.87 -11.05
N ASP A 7 -9.17 -0.53 -9.85
CA ASP A 7 -7.95 0.24 -9.59
C ASP A 7 -7.32 -0.26 -8.29
N VAL A 8 -6.01 -0.45 -8.29
CA VAL A 8 -5.21 -0.78 -7.10
C VAL A 8 -4.27 0.38 -6.81
N TYR A 9 -4.26 0.83 -5.56
CA TYR A 9 -3.36 1.87 -5.10
C TYR A 9 -2.26 1.25 -4.26
N ILE A 10 -1.01 1.63 -4.55
CA ILE A 10 0.14 1.27 -3.74
C ILE A 10 0.82 2.53 -3.20
N PRO A 11 1.33 2.51 -1.96
CA PRO A 11 2.05 3.64 -1.41
C PRO A 11 3.43 3.79 -2.05
N GLN A 12 4.05 4.97 -1.88
CA GLN A 12 5.36 5.31 -2.43
C GLN A 12 6.43 4.29 -2.03
N GLU A 13 6.51 3.90 -0.76
CA GLU A 13 7.54 2.97 -0.30
C GLU A 13 7.41 1.59 -0.97
N VAL A 14 6.19 1.10 -1.21
CA VAL A 14 5.95 -0.17 -1.91
C VAL A 14 6.37 -0.07 -3.38
N TYR A 15 6.08 1.07 -4.03
CA TYR A 15 6.53 1.29 -5.40
C TYR A 15 8.07 1.31 -5.47
N ASP A 16 8.73 1.99 -4.53
CA ASP A 16 10.18 2.06 -4.51
C ASP A 16 10.80 0.69 -4.23
N GLU A 17 10.26 -0.10 -3.30
CA GLU A 17 10.71 -1.47 -3.06
C GLU A 17 10.62 -2.33 -4.33
N VAL A 18 9.48 -2.30 -5.02
CA VAL A 18 9.20 -3.21 -6.15
C VAL A 18 9.83 -2.73 -7.45
N VAL A 19 9.77 -1.43 -7.74
CA VAL A 19 10.16 -0.87 -9.04
C VAL A 19 11.56 -0.29 -9.02
N THR A 20 11.92 0.44 -7.97
CA THR A 20 13.22 1.13 -7.87
C THR A 20 14.30 0.16 -7.39
N HIS A 21 14.10 -0.47 -6.24
CA HIS A 21 15.06 -1.40 -5.64
C HIS A 21 14.96 -2.79 -6.25
N GLY A 22 13.75 -3.22 -6.61
CA GLY A 22 13.45 -4.50 -7.26
C GLY A 22 13.63 -4.51 -8.78
N GLU A 23 14.33 -3.53 -9.37
CA GLU A 23 14.49 -3.46 -10.82
C GLU A 23 15.05 -4.78 -11.40
N GLY A 24 14.36 -5.33 -12.39
CA GLY A 24 14.71 -6.60 -13.03
C GLY A 24 14.14 -7.85 -12.35
N LEU A 25 13.49 -7.71 -11.19
CA LEU A 25 12.73 -8.79 -10.55
C LEU A 25 11.32 -8.89 -11.13
N SER A 26 10.69 -10.04 -10.88
CA SER A 26 9.28 -10.28 -11.25
C SER A 26 8.37 -9.27 -10.57
N GLY A 27 7.40 -8.71 -11.29
CA GLY A 27 6.44 -7.74 -10.76
C GLY A 27 6.88 -6.29 -10.96
N ALA A 28 8.18 -6.00 -11.09
CA ALA A 28 8.68 -4.63 -11.25
C ALA A 28 8.15 -3.96 -12.53
N LYS A 29 8.11 -4.72 -13.64
CA LYS A 29 7.59 -4.20 -14.92
C LYS A 29 6.07 -4.06 -14.88
N GLU A 30 5.38 -5.02 -14.28
CA GLU A 30 3.94 -5.02 -14.14
C GLU A 30 3.47 -3.82 -13.31
N VAL A 31 4.11 -3.56 -12.17
CA VAL A 31 3.80 -2.39 -11.33
C VAL A 31 4.16 -1.07 -12.02
N LYS A 32 5.29 -1.01 -12.74
CA LYS A 32 5.75 0.21 -13.40
C LYS A 32 4.92 0.61 -14.63
N PHE A 33 4.44 -0.36 -15.40
CA PHE A 33 3.91 -0.10 -16.75
C PHE A 33 2.42 -0.41 -16.91
N THR A 34 1.73 -0.86 -15.86
CA THR A 34 0.29 -1.14 -15.95
C THR A 34 -0.55 0.04 -15.49
N ASP A 35 -1.69 0.27 -16.15
CA ASP A 35 -2.52 1.45 -15.88
C ASP A 35 -3.43 1.31 -14.64
N TRP A 36 -3.63 0.08 -14.16
CA TRP A 36 -4.55 -0.22 -13.05
C TRP A 36 -3.87 -0.24 -11.69
N ILE A 37 -2.53 -0.17 -11.63
CA ILE A 37 -1.76 0.00 -10.38
C ILE A 37 -1.27 1.44 -10.33
N LYS A 38 -1.73 2.18 -9.33
CA LYS A 38 -1.47 3.62 -9.18
C LYS A 38 -0.64 3.83 -7.93
N MET A 39 0.56 4.38 -8.09
CA MET A 39 1.34 4.85 -6.95
C MET A 39 0.74 6.16 -6.44
N GLU A 40 0.52 6.24 -5.13
CA GLU A 40 0.04 7.44 -4.44
C GLU A 40 0.88 7.67 -3.17
N MET A 41 1.25 8.94 -2.93
CA MET A 41 1.88 9.34 -1.68
C MET A 41 0.82 9.53 -0.60
N VAL A 42 1.17 9.19 0.64
CA VAL A 42 0.33 9.46 1.80
C VAL A 42 0.36 10.95 2.11
N ILE A 43 -0.80 11.54 2.42
CA ILE A 43 -0.87 12.97 2.78
C ILE A 43 -0.44 13.16 4.25
N ASN A 44 -0.84 12.24 5.12
CA ASN A 44 -0.62 12.30 6.56
C ASN A 44 0.59 11.47 7.03
N GLU A 45 1.78 11.89 6.60
CA GLU A 45 3.07 11.31 7.04
C GLU A 45 3.24 11.31 8.56
N ILE A 46 2.69 12.33 9.26
CA ILE A 46 2.71 12.40 10.73
C ILE A 46 2.03 11.16 11.34
N THR A 47 0.92 10.71 10.73
CA THR A 47 0.22 9.51 11.20
C THR A 47 1.04 8.26 10.92
N VAL A 48 1.67 8.17 9.75
CA VAL A 48 2.59 7.07 9.40
C VAL A 48 3.69 6.94 10.45
N ASP A 49 4.36 8.05 10.78
CA ASP A 49 5.47 8.06 11.74
C ASP A 49 5.02 7.85 13.20
N SER A 50 3.78 8.24 13.54
CA SER A 50 3.23 8.06 14.88
C SER A 50 2.85 6.62 15.21
N LEU A 51 2.68 5.77 14.18
CA LEU A 51 2.32 4.37 14.35
C LEU A 51 3.54 3.58 14.84
N CYS A 52 3.68 3.47 16.15
CA CYS A 52 4.70 2.63 16.78
C CYS A 52 4.31 1.14 16.65
N THR A 53 4.83 0.46 15.63
CA THR A 53 4.44 -0.91 15.30
C THR A 53 5.62 -1.76 14.80
N THR A 54 5.41 -3.06 14.65
CA THR A 54 6.37 -3.99 14.02
C THR A 54 6.26 -4.03 12.49
N LEU A 55 5.43 -3.17 11.89
CA LEU A 55 5.19 -3.12 10.46
C LEU A 55 6.27 -2.32 9.73
N TYR A 56 6.50 -2.68 8.47
CA TYR A 56 7.38 -1.93 7.58
C TYR A 56 6.70 -0.64 7.10
N ARG A 57 7.50 0.34 6.65
CA ARG A 57 6.98 1.64 6.21
C ARG A 57 5.94 1.50 5.09
N GLY A 58 6.16 0.62 4.12
CA GLY A 58 5.18 0.35 3.06
C GLY A 58 3.83 -0.16 3.58
N GLU A 59 3.81 -0.96 4.65
CA GLU A 59 2.57 -1.43 5.27
C GLU A 59 1.85 -0.31 6.05
N LEU A 60 2.61 0.54 6.75
CA LEU A 60 2.09 1.70 7.46
C LEU A 60 1.49 2.72 6.50
N GLU A 61 2.19 3.01 5.41
CA GLU A 61 1.68 3.90 4.36
C GLU A 61 0.42 3.32 3.71
N ALA A 62 0.37 2.01 3.43
CA ALA A 62 -0.82 1.36 2.88
C ALA A 62 -2.04 1.51 3.79
N ILE A 63 -1.84 1.37 5.11
CA ILE A 63 -2.87 1.58 6.13
C ILE A 63 -3.40 3.02 6.08
N VAL A 64 -2.51 4.01 6.10
CA VAL A 64 -2.91 5.43 6.11
C VAL A 64 -3.54 5.81 4.77
N LEU A 65 -2.99 5.36 3.64
CA LEU A 65 -3.51 5.60 2.30
C LEU A 65 -4.93 5.03 2.14
N ALA A 66 -5.17 3.80 2.62
CA ALA A 66 -6.49 3.18 2.58
C ALA A 66 -7.52 4.00 3.38
N ARG A 67 -7.11 4.57 4.53
CA ARG A 67 -7.95 5.46 5.33
C ARG A 67 -8.24 6.78 4.61
N GLU A 68 -7.22 7.40 4.01
CA GLU A 68 -7.36 8.66 3.27
C GLU A 68 -8.28 8.53 2.05
N LYS A 69 -8.17 7.43 1.32
CA LYS A 69 -8.99 7.15 0.13
C LYS A 69 -10.33 6.49 0.46
N ASN A 70 -10.57 6.13 1.74
CA ASN A 70 -11.74 5.39 2.20
C ASN A 70 -12.02 4.13 1.35
N THR A 71 -10.98 3.33 1.12
CA THR A 71 -11.01 2.14 0.26
C THR A 71 -10.68 0.87 1.05
N LEU A 72 -10.77 -0.28 0.37
CA LEU A 72 -10.40 -1.57 0.93
C LEU A 72 -8.87 -1.70 1.04
N LEU A 73 -8.40 -2.22 2.18
CA LEU A 73 -6.99 -2.52 2.41
C LEU A 73 -6.72 -4.02 2.25
N ILE A 74 -5.69 -4.36 1.48
CA ILE A 74 -5.13 -5.70 1.36
C ILE A 74 -3.75 -5.68 2.02
N LEU A 75 -3.53 -6.58 2.98
CA LEU A 75 -2.27 -6.74 3.70
C LEU A 75 -2.07 -8.23 4.01
N ASP A 76 -0.85 -8.73 3.82
CA ASP A 76 -0.49 -10.10 4.17
C ASP A 76 -0.33 -10.25 5.70
N ASP A 77 0.52 -9.41 6.30
CA ASP A 77 0.70 -9.23 7.74
C ASP A 77 0.20 -7.83 8.21
N GLY A 78 -0.13 -7.65 9.49
CA GLY A 78 -0.58 -6.34 10.02
C GLY A 78 -2.09 -6.08 10.07
N ARG A 79 -2.93 -7.06 9.72
CA ARG A 79 -4.41 -6.98 9.78
C ARG A 79 -4.96 -6.54 11.15
N ARG A 80 -4.28 -6.88 12.24
CA ARG A 80 -4.70 -6.47 13.60
C ARG A 80 -4.62 -4.95 13.81
N ILE A 81 -3.60 -4.29 13.25
CA ILE A 81 -3.36 -2.85 13.39
C ILE A 81 -4.38 -2.08 12.57
N ALA A 82 -4.60 -2.47 11.31
CA ALA A 82 -5.62 -1.88 10.47
C ALA A 82 -7.04 -1.96 11.09
N ARG A 83 -7.39 -3.05 11.78
CA ARG A 83 -8.68 -3.14 12.52
C ARG A 83 -8.76 -2.16 13.67
N SER A 84 -7.67 -1.97 14.42
CA SER A 84 -7.63 -1.01 15.54
C SER A 84 -7.83 0.44 15.08
N LEU A 85 -7.52 0.73 13.82
CA LEU A 85 -7.70 2.03 13.17
C LEU A 85 -9.06 2.17 12.46
N GLY A 86 -9.94 1.17 12.55
CA GLY A 86 -11.27 1.18 11.95
C GLY A 86 -11.29 0.99 10.43
N ILE A 87 -10.21 0.48 9.84
CA ILE A 87 -10.10 0.28 8.39
C ILE A 87 -10.77 -1.05 8.01
N LYS A 88 -11.48 -1.07 6.87
CA LYS A 88 -12.04 -2.30 6.30
C LYS A 88 -10.93 -3.12 5.66
N ILE A 89 -10.82 -4.38 6.07
CA ILE A 89 -9.81 -5.33 5.62
C ILE A 89 -10.52 -6.54 5.04
N THR A 90 -10.00 -7.06 3.94
CA THR A 90 -10.37 -8.35 3.35
C THR A 90 -9.18 -9.28 3.39
#